data_AF-A0A950EEL6-F1
#
_entry.id   AF-A0A950EEL6-F1
#
_cell.length_a   1.000
_cell.length_b   1.000
_cell.length_c   1.000
_cell.angle_alpha   90.00
_cell.angle_beta   90.00
_cell.angle_gamma   90.00
#
_symmetry.space_group_name_H-M   'P 1'
#
loop_
_entity.id
_entity.type
_entity.pdbx_description
1 polymer ?
#
loop_
_entity_poly.entity_id
_entity_poly.type
_entity_poly.pdbx_seq_one_letter_code
_entity_poly.pdbx_strand_id
1 'polypeptide(L)'
;GKRPLIDALKPEQVGAFVDLKGAVAGAHQLVRLSAESIEVPLGLEVVRVSPSVLRLDLEPRIDKQVRVDPKLVGSPPRGYRIVRVAVRPEVVKVTGPESIVGALTGVPTLPIDLRGLDPKNRQKTVDAALVLFPASVRLVEGEDKRVQVSIQLAPGPVRAPE
;
A
#
# COMPACT_ATOMS: atom_id res chain seq x y z
N GLY A 1 9.57 -12.33 -41.55
CA GLY A 1 10.72 -12.89 -40.80
C GLY A 1 11.19 -14.23 -41.36
N LYS A 2 12.50 -14.53 -41.25
CA LYS A 2 13.07 -15.82 -41.71
C LYS A 2 12.65 -16.96 -40.79
N ARG A 3 12.28 -18.13 -41.35
CA ARG A 3 11.79 -19.29 -40.59
C ARG A 3 12.68 -19.70 -39.40
N PRO A 4 14.02 -19.79 -39.51
CA PRO A 4 14.86 -20.15 -38.37
C PRO A 4 14.82 -19.14 -37.21
N LEU A 5 14.57 -17.85 -37.50
CA LEU A 5 14.45 -16.82 -36.47
C LEU A 5 13.12 -16.91 -35.73
N ILE A 6 12.06 -17.28 -36.45
CA ILE A 6 10.73 -17.52 -35.87
C ILE A 6 10.79 -18.76 -34.97
N ASP A 7 11.42 -19.84 -35.44
CA ASP A 7 11.53 -21.11 -34.70
C ASP A 7 12.41 -20.97 -33.44
N ALA A 8 13.37 -20.04 -33.43
CA ALA A 8 14.26 -19.77 -32.30
C ALA A 8 13.71 -18.70 -31.32
N LEU A 9 12.57 -18.08 -31.61
CA LEU A 9 12.00 -17.01 -30.80
C LEU A 9 11.52 -17.55 -29.44
N LYS A 10 11.92 -16.88 -28.36
CA LYS A 10 11.46 -17.19 -27.01
C LYS A 10 10.42 -16.16 -26.52
N PRO A 11 9.47 -16.56 -25.66
CA PRO A 11 8.44 -15.65 -25.16
C PRO A 11 8.99 -14.39 -24.47
N GLU A 12 10.12 -14.51 -23.75
CA GLU A 12 10.71 -13.40 -23.00
C GLU A 12 11.32 -12.32 -23.92
N GLN A 13 11.50 -12.63 -25.21
CA GLN A 13 12.03 -11.71 -26.21
C GLN A 13 10.92 -10.91 -26.91
N VAL A 14 9.64 -11.14 -26.56
CA VAL A 14 8.50 -10.43 -27.11
C VAL A 14 7.87 -9.58 -26.01
N GLY A 15 7.93 -8.26 -26.16
CA GLY A 15 7.32 -7.30 -25.25
C GLY A 15 6.08 -6.68 -25.85
N ALA A 16 5.09 -6.32 -25.02
CA ALA A 16 3.97 -5.50 -25.44
C ALA A 16 3.88 -4.27 -24.52
N PHE A 17 3.81 -3.09 -25.10
CA PHE A 17 3.80 -1.82 -24.38
C PHE A 17 2.63 -0.96 -24.82
N VAL A 18 2.07 -0.23 -23.85
CA VAL A 18 1.02 0.75 -24.08
C VAL A 18 1.45 2.04 -23.39
N ASP A 19 1.53 3.13 -24.14
CA ASP A 19 1.67 4.45 -23.56
C ASP A 19 0.30 4.97 -23.11
N LEU A 20 0.16 5.21 -21.81
CA LEU A 20 -1.04 5.78 -21.19
C LEU A 20 -0.85 7.26 -20.87
N LYS A 21 0.23 7.90 -21.34
CA LYS A 21 0.45 9.33 -21.16
C LYS A 21 -0.66 10.12 -21.85
N GLY A 22 -1.35 10.96 -21.06
CA GLY A 22 -2.50 11.72 -21.54
C GLY A 22 -3.81 10.94 -21.59
N ALA A 23 -3.82 9.66 -21.17
CA ALA A 23 -5.06 8.92 -21.00
C ALA A 23 -5.93 9.59 -19.92
N VAL A 24 -7.23 9.67 -20.17
CA VAL A 24 -8.20 10.24 -19.24
C VAL A 24 -8.71 9.13 -18.32
N ALA A 25 -8.88 9.44 -17.04
CA ALA A 25 -9.51 8.53 -16.10
C ALA A 25 -10.93 8.13 -16.58
N GLY A 26 -11.32 6.90 -16.30
CA GLY A 26 -12.62 6.36 -16.63
C GLY A 26 -12.63 4.84 -16.68
N ALA A 27 -13.82 4.27 -16.53
CA ALA A 27 -14.04 2.85 -16.70
C ALA A 27 -14.01 2.47 -18.19
N HIS A 28 -13.52 1.27 -18.46
CA HIS A 28 -13.62 0.58 -19.75
C HIS A 28 -13.01 1.35 -20.93
N GLN A 29 -11.92 2.08 -20.67
CA GLN A 29 -11.12 2.72 -21.69
C GLN A 29 -10.61 1.69 -22.69
N LEU A 30 -10.78 1.98 -23.98
CA LEU A 30 -10.38 1.09 -25.07
C LEU A 30 -9.02 1.52 -25.61
N VAL A 31 -7.99 0.73 -25.30
CA VAL A 31 -6.65 0.91 -25.83
C VAL A 31 -6.46 -0.02 -27.01
N ARG A 32 -6.01 0.53 -28.15
CA ARG A 32 -5.68 -0.28 -29.33
C ARG A 32 -4.23 -0.74 -29.26
N LEU A 33 -4.03 -2.04 -29.49
CA LEU A 33 -2.72 -2.63 -29.73
C LEU A 33 -2.50 -2.78 -31.23
N SER A 34 -1.36 -2.32 -31.70
CA SER A 34 -0.92 -2.45 -33.09
C SER A 34 0.48 -3.06 -33.14
N ALA A 35 1.03 -3.25 -34.33
CA ALA A 35 2.37 -3.85 -34.50
C ALA A 35 3.44 -3.03 -33.77
N GLU A 36 3.26 -1.72 -33.69
CA GLU A 36 4.14 -0.76 -33.00
C GLU A 36 4.09 -0.91 -31.49
N SER A 37 3.01 -1.50 -30.95
CA SER A 37 2.89 -1.81 -29.52
C SER A 37 3.68 -3.07 -29.13
N ILE A 38 4.25 -3.81 -30.09
CA ILE A 38 4.92 -5.09 -29.87
C ILE A 38 6.40 -4.97 -30.22
N GLU A 39 7.26 -5.18 -29.23
CA GLU A 39 8.69 -5.28 -29.43
C GLU A 39 9.07 -6.72 -29.79
N VAL A 40 9.76 -6.88 -30.92
CA VAL A 40 10.29 -8.17 -31.39
C VAL A 40 11.77 -8.04 -31.78
N PRO A 41 12.55 -9.13 -31.72
CA PRO A 41 13.93 -9.13 -32.20
C PRO A 41 14.07 -8.72 -33.66
N LEU A 42 15.25 -8.21 -34.01
CA LEU A 42 15.60 -7.80 -35.38
C LEU A 42 15.39 -8.96 -36.38
N GLY A 43 14.82 -8.62 -37.54
CA GLY A 43 14.54 -9.60 -38.61
C GLY A 43 13.22 -10.35 -38.46
N LEU A 44 12.40 -9.99 -37.47
CA LEU A 44 11.02 -10.43 -37.29
C LEU A 44 10.05 -9.28 -37.53
N GLU A 45 8.81 -9.63 -37.89
CA GLU A 45 7.76 -8.70 -38.25
C GLU A 45 6.47 -9.16 -37.58
N VAL A 46 5.71 -8.22 -37.03
CA VAL A 46 4.44 -8.52 -36.36
C VAL A 46 3.34 -8.49 -37.41
N VAL A 47 2.82 -9.67 -37.77
CA VAL A 47 1.79 -9.80 -38.80
C VAL A 47 0.38 -9.57 -38.23
N ARG A 48 0.17 -9.92 -36.96
CA ARG A 48 -1.12 -9.81 -36.29
C ARG A 48 -0.94 -9.68 -34.79
N VAL A 49 -1.78 -8.83 -34.18
CA VAL A 49 -1.93 -8.74 -32.72
C VAL A 49 -3.34 -9.18 -32.35
N SER A 50 -3.45 -10.07 -31.37
CA SER A 50 -4.74 -10.55 -30.86
C SER A 50 -4.64 -10.72 -29.34
N PRO A 51 -5.49 -10.03 -28.56
CA PRO A 51 -6.49 -9.05 -28.97
C PRO A 51 -5.87 -7.74 -29.49
N SER A 52 -6.53 -7.07 -30.44
CA SER A 52 -6.10 -5.74 -30.92
C SER A 52 -6.67 -4.59 -30.10
N VAL A 53 -7.53 -4.88 -29.13
CA VAL A 53 -8.13 -3.89 -28.23
C VAL A 53 -8.12 -4.44 -26.80
N LEU A 54 -7.57 -3.66 -25.89
CA LEU A 54 -7.63 -3.89 -24.45
C LEU A 54 -8.69 -2.99 -23.84
N ARG A 55 -9.43 -3.53 -22.87
CA ARG A 55 -10.32 -2.77 -21.99
C ARG A 55 -9.61 -2.55 -20.67
N LEU A 56 -9.37 -1.30 -20.32
CA LEU A 56 -8.67 -0.89 -19.10
C LEU A 56 -9.57 0.01 -18.27
N ASP A 57 -9.48 -0.12 -16.95
CA ASP A 57 -10.08 0.84 -16.03
C ASP A 57 -8.96 1.74 -15.51
N LEU A 58 -9.08 3.04 -15.76
CA LEU A 58 -8.08 4.03 -15.38
C LEU A 58 -8.65 4.92 -14.28
N GLU A 59 -7.95 4.99 -13.16
CA GLU A 59 -8.31 5.87 -12.04
C GLU A 59 -7.23 6.93 -11.85
N PRO A 60 -7.60 8.15 -11.43
CA PRO A 60 -6.61 9.13 -11.05
C PRO A 60 -5.91 8.66 -9.79
N ARG A 61 -4.61 8.90 -9.75
CA ARG A 61 -3.82 8.73 -8.54
C ARG A 61 -3.93 10.00 -7.72
N ILE A 62 -4.41 9.87 -6.49
CA ILE A 62 -4.56 10.99 -5.57
C ILE A 62 -3.66 10.82 -4.35
N ASP A 63 -3.42 11.94 -3.68
CA ASP A 63 -2.82 11.96 -2.36
C ASP A 63 -3.85 12.38 -1.32
N LYS A 64 -3.82 11.77 -0.13
CA LYS A 64 -4.72 12.10 0.99
C LYS A 64 -3.98 12.02 2.31
N GLN A 65 -4.27 12.97 3.21
CA GLN A 65 -3.85 12.86 4.60
C GLN A 65 -4.83 11.99 5.37
N VAL A 66 -4.32 10.99 6.08
CA VAL A 66 -5.09 10.00 6.82
C VAL A 66 -4.54 9.87 8.24
N ARG A 67 -5.41 9.61 9.21
CA ARG A 67 -5.00 9.46 10.61
C ARG A 67 -4.28 8.14 10.84
N VAL A 68 -3.36 8.12 11.79
CA VAL A 68 -2.68 6.90 12.19
C VAL A 68 -3.43 6.27 13.36
N ASP A 69 -3.86 5.02 13.18
CA ASP A 69 -4.63 4.26 14.17
C ASP A 69 -3.74 3.21 14.86
N PRO A 70 -3.28 3.45 16.10
CA PRO A 70 -2.40 2.51 16.78
C PRO A 70 -3.16 1.24 17.17
N LYS A 71 -2.69 0.09 16.69
CA LYS A 71 -3.31 -1.21 17.00
C LYS A 71 -2.69 -1.79 18.27
N LEU A 72 -3.36 -1.62 19.41
CA LEU A 72 -2.92 -2.20 20.68
C LEU A 72 -3.47 -3.61 20.87
N VAL A 73 -2.64 -4.55 21.31
CA VAL A 73 -3.03 -5.95 21.58
C VAL A 73 -2.56 -6.43 22.95
N GLY A 74 -3.28 -7.40 23.50
CA GLY A 74 -3.05 -7.89 24.87
C GLY A 74 -3.72 -6.99 25.92
N SER A 75 -3.28 -7.13 27.17
CA SER A 75 -3.78 -6.34 28.29
C SER A 75 -2.62 -5.63 28.99
N PRO A 76 -2.86 -4.43 29.56
CA PRO A 76 -1.85 -3.77 30.38
C PRO A 76 -1.48 -4.64 31.60
N PRO A 77 -0.32 -4.41 32.22
CA PRO A 77 0.07 -5.11 33.44
C PRO A 77 -1.01 -5.04 34.53
N ARG A 78 -1.12 -6.09 35.35
CA ARG A 78 -2.13 -6.18 36.41
C ARG A 78 -2.05 -4.98 37.35
N GLY A 79 -3.20 -4.37 37.65
CA GLY A 79 -3.29 -3.16 38.48
C GLY A 79 -2.99 -1.86 37.75
N TYR A 80 -2.84 -1.90 36.42
CA TYR A 80 -2.66 -0.70 35.59
C TYR A 80 -3.73 -0.63 34.49
N ARG A 81 -4.02 0.60 34.08
CA ARG A 81 -4.87 0.92 32.93
C ARG A 81 -4.16 1.93 32.02
N ILE A 82 -4.48 1.89 30.73
CA ILE A 82 -4.03 2.90 29.78
C ILE A 82 -4.85 4.17 30.02
N VAL A 83 -4.18 5.30 30.20
CA VAL A 83 -4.84 6.62 30.36
C VAL A 83 -4.65 7.52 29.16
N ARG A 84 -3.60 7.29 28.36
CA ARG A 84 -3.34 8.06 27.15
C ARG A 84 -2.56 7.24 26.13
N VAL A 85 -2.92 7.41 24.87
CA VAL A 85 -2.17 6.94 23.71
C VAL A 85 -1.97 8.15 22.81
N ALA A 86 -0.73 8.45 22.44
CA ALA A 86 -0.40 9.52 21.50
C ALA A 86 0.48 8.95 20.39
N VAL A 87 0.23 9.36 19.16
CA VAL A 87 1.00 8.93 17.98
C VAL A 87 1.68 10.13 17.37
N ARG A 88 2.93 9.96 16.93
CA ARG A 88 3.68 10.99 16.20
C ARG A 88 4.37 10.38 14.97
N PRO A 89 4.07 10.86 13.77
CA PRO A 89 3.02 11.84 13.42
C PRO A 89 1.59 11.28 13.61
N GLU A 90 0.61 12.15 13.92
CA GLU A 90 -0.81 11.76 14.08
C GLU A 90 -1.50 11.51 12.74
N VAL A 91 -1.00 12.14 11.67
CA VAL A 91 -1.48 12.01 10.30
C VAL A 91 -0.30 11.73 9.38
N VAL A 92 -0.54 10.93 8.36
CA VAL A 92 0.43 10.64 7.29
C VAL A 92 -0.20 10.88 5.94
N LYS A 93 0.62 11.20 4.96
CA LYS A 93 0.17 11.40 3.58
C LYS A 93 0.33 10.09 2.79
N VAL A 94 -0.79 9.56 2.31
CA VAL A 94 -0.84 8.36 1.46
C VAL A 94 -1.19 8.72 0.03
N THR A 95 -0.79 7.87 -0.92
CA THR A 95 -1.00 8.02 -2.36
C THR A 95 -1.42 6.71 -3.00
N GLY A 96 -2.30 6.75 -4.00
CA GLY A 96 -2.87 5.57 -4.62
C GLY A 96 -4.11 5.87 -5.46
N PRO A 97 -4.84 4.83 -5.93
CA PRO A 97 -6.07 5.01 -6.70
C PRO A 97 -7.14 5.76 -5.90
N GLU A 98 -7.86 6.66 -6.56
CA GLU A 98 -8.91 7.48 -5.94
C GLU A 98 -9.97 6.66 -5.22
N SER A 99 -10.44 5.56 -5.82
CA SER A 99 -11.47 4.70 -5.19
C SER A 99 -11.03 4.14 -3.84
N ILE A 100 -9.74 3.84 -3.69
CA ILE A 100 -9.16 3.21 -2.50
C ILE A 100 -8.76 4.30 -1.49
N VAL A 101 -7.92 5.24 -1.91
CA VAL A 101 -7.39 6.29 -1.03
C VAL A 101 -8.49 7.24 -0.59
N GLY A 102 -9.45 7.53 -1.46
CA GLY A 102 -10.63 8.35 -1.14
C GLY A 102 -11.45 7.75 0.01
N ALA A 103 -11.57 6.42 0.07
CA ALA A 103 -12.31 5.71 1.12
C ALA A 103 -11.53 5.51 2.43
N LEU A 104 -10.20 5.67 2.44
CA LEU A 104 -9.40 5.49 3.65
C LEU A 104 -9.73 6.55 4.71
N THR A 105 -10.07 6.09 5.91
CA THR A 105 -10.28 6.95 7.10
C THR A 105 -9.03 7.02 7.99
N GLY A 106 -8.21 5.97 7.99
CA GLY A 106 -7.00 5.87 8.78
C GLY A 106 -6.13 4.71 8.34
N VAL A 107 -4.89 4.71 8.83
CA VAL A 107 -3.89 3.67 8.55
C VAL A 107 -3.50 3.02 9.88
N PRO A 108 -3.75 1.71 10.04
CA PRO A 108 -3.39 1.03 11.26
C PRO A 108 -1.89 0.83 11.37
N THR A 109 -1.37 0.80 12.60
CA THR A 109 -0.01 0.30 12.85
C THR A 109 0.00 -1.22 12.91
N LEU A 110 1.19 -1.82 12.83
CA LEU A 110 1.40 -3.20 13.30
C LEU A 110 0.96 -3.32 14.76
N PRO A 111 0.49 -4.51 15.19
CA PRO A 111 0.09 -4.76 16.57
C PRO A 111 1.20 -4.42 17.57
N ILE A 112 0.87 -3.58 18.56
CA ILE A 112 1.74 -3.20 19.66
C ILE A 112 1.31 -4.00 20.89
N ASP A 113 2.17 -4.92 21.33
CA ASP A 113 1.90 -5.77 22.49
C ASP A 113 2.10 -5.02 23.81
N LEU A 114 1.04 -4.98 24.61
CA LEU A 114 1.00 -4.32 25.91
C LEU A 114 1.59 -5.16 27.05
N ARG A 115 1.79 -6.47 26.87
CA ARG A 115 2.28 -7.38 27.92
C ARG A 115 3.73 -7.08 28.32
N GLY A 116 4.52 -6.50 27.42
CA GLY A 116 5.90 -6.08 27.66
C GLY A 116 6.04 -4.65 28.21
N LEU A 117 4.96 -4.02 28.68
CA LEU A 117 5.05 -2.71 29.34
C LEU A 117 5.53 -2.90 30.79
N ASP A 118 6.58 -2.17 31.19
CA ASP A 118 7.11 -2.21 32.55
C ASP A 118 6.23 -1.36 33.49
N PRO A 119 5.62 -1.92 34.55
CA PRO A 119 4.86 -1.17 35.55
C PRO A 119 5.64 -0.04 36.21
N LYS A 120 6.98 -0.15 36.30
CA LYS A 120 7.85 0.89 36.88
C LYS A 120 7.94 2.12 36.00
N ASN A 121 7.80 1.96 34.68
CA ASN A 121 7.84 3.04 33.72
C ASN A 121 6.44 3.38 33.21
N ARG A 122 5.86 4.45 33.77
CA ARG A 122 4.48 4.88 33.46
C ARG A 122 4.30 5.40 32.04
N GLN A 123 5.38 5.62 31.29
CA GLN A 123 5.34 6.03 29.90
C GLN A 123 6.27 5.18 29.06
N LYS A 124 5.75 4.55 28.01
CA LYS A 124 6.55 3.82 27.03
C LYS A 124 6.30 4.35 25.64
N THR A 125 7.38 4.63 24.93
CA THR A 125 7.37 4.99 23.51
C THR A 125 7.82 3.78 22.71
N VAL A 126 7.08 3.44 21.66
CA VAL A 126 7.36 2.32 20.76
C VAL A 126 7.32 2.81 19.32
N ASP A 127 8.31 2.42 18.54
CA ASP A 127 8.28 2.63 17.09
C ASP A 127 7.45 1.52 16.44
N ALA A 128 6.34 1.89 15.80
CA ALA A 128 5.44 0.96 15.14
C ALA A 128 5.40 1.25 13.63
N ALA A 129 5.47 0.20 12.82
CA ALA A 129 5.35 0.35 11.37
C ALA A 129 3.87 0.48 10.96
N LEU A 130 3.60 1.25 9.92
CA LEU A 130 2.27 1.38 9.32
C LEU A 130 1.95 0.18 8.43
N VAL A 131 0.69 -0.25 8.44
CA VAL A 131 0.17 -1.31 7.59
C VAL A 131 -0.61 -0.66 6.45
N LEU A 132 0.01 -0.64 5.27
CA LEU A 132 -0.59 -0.12 4.04
C LEU A 132 -1.24 -1.27 3.28
N PHE A 133 -2.56 -1.27 3.21
CA PHE A 133 -3.32 -2.24 2.44
C PHE A 133 -4.42 -1.51 1.65
N PRO A 134 -4.67 -1.88 0.39
CA PRO A 134 -3.91 -2.84 -0.44
C PRO A 134 -2.55 -2.30 -0.94
N ALA A 135 -1.77 -3.12 -1.63
CA ALA A 135 -0.42 -2.78 -2.12
C ALA A 135 -0.36 -1.60 -3.12
N SER A 136 -1.51 -1.19 -3.65
CA SER A 136 -1.66 0.02 -4.46
C SER A 136 -1.58 1.32 -3.64
N VAL A 137 -1.75 1.23 -2.31
CA VAL A 137 -1.58 2.35 -1.38
C VAL A 137 -0.13 2.45 -0.95
N ARG A 138 0.46 3.63 -1.07
CA ARG A 138 1.83 3.93 -0.68
C ARG A 138 1.87 5.18 0.17
N LEU A 139 2.96 5.37 0.90
CA LEU A 139 3.26 6.69 1.48
C LEU A 139 3.80 7.61 0.40
N VAL A 140 3.50 8.90 0.53
CA VAL A 140 4.13 9.94 -0.28
C VAL A 140 5.63 10.01 0.07
N GLU A 141 6.44 10.39 -0.91
CA GLU A 141 7.88 10.54 -0.71
C GLU A 141 8.18 11.55 0.42
N GLY A 142 9.09 11.16 1.33
CA GLY A 142 9.43 11.95 2.52
C GLY A 142 8.65 11.59 3.79
N GLU A 143 7.56 10.83 3.69
CA GLU A 143 6.84 10.30 4.86
C GLU A 143 7.54 9.04 5.42
N ASP A 144 7.57 8.91 6.75
CA ASP A 144 8.16 7.75 7.41
C ASP A 144 7.15 6.60 7.51
N LYS A 145 7.62 5.37 7.23
CA LYS A 145 6.83 4.14 7.42
C LYS A 145 6.66 3.77 8.88
N ARG A 146 7.42 4.39 9.78
CA ARG A 146 7.35 4.16 11.22
C ARG A 146 6.82 5.41 11.92
N VAL A 147 6.02 5.17 12.94
CA VAL A 147 5.48 6.20 13.82
C VAL A 147 5.86 5.89 15.26
N GLN A 148 6.02 6.94 16.06
CA GLN A 148 6.21 6.82 17.50
C GLN A 148 4.86 6.77 18.20
N VAL A 149 4.59 5.67 18.91
CA VAL A 149 3.40 5.52 19.75
C VAL A 149 3.82 5.62 21.21
N SER A 150 3.39 6.69 21.87
CA SER A 150 3.57 6.92 23.31
C SER A 150 2.34 6.46 24.08
N ILE A 151 2.53 5.52 24.98
CA ILE A 151 1.48 4.92 25.82
C ILE A 151 1.75 5.31 27.27
N GLN A 152 0.74 5.87 27.94
CA GLN A 152 0.80 6.22 29.36
C GLN A 152 -0.11 5.31 30.18
N LEU A 153 0.45 4.80 31.28
CA LEU A 153 -0.22 3.93 32.25
C LEU A 153 -0.47 4.68 33.56
N ALA A 154 -1.61 4.39 34.19
CA ALA A 154 -1.88 4.78 35.56
C ALA A 154 -2.35 3.56 36.37
N PRO A 155 -2.16 3.57 37.70
CA PRO A 155 -2.79 2.58 38.56
C PRO A 155 -4.30 2.52 38.32
N GLY A 156 -4.83 1.31 38.21
CA GLY A 156 -6.24 1.03 37.98
C GLY A 156 -6.72 -0.05 38.94
N PRO A 157 -8.04 -0.13 39.19
CA PRO A 157 -8.59 -1.14 40.07
C PRO A 157 -8.18 -2.53 39.58
N VAL A 158 -7.59 -3.32 40.48
CA VAL A 158 -7.35 -4.74 40.24
C VAL A 158 -8.72 -5.40 40.26
N ARG A 159 -9.26 -5.75 39.08
CA ARG A 159 -10.47 -6.58 39.05
C ARG A 159 -10.12 -7.89 39.74
N ALA A 160 -10.77 -8.16 40.87
CA ALA A 160 -10.62 -9.43 41.58
C ALA A 160 -11.12 -10.54 40.65
N PRO A 161 -10.48 -11.72 40.62
CA PRO A 161 -11.10 -12.89 40.01
C PRO A 161 -12.40 -13.20 40.78
N GLU A 162 -13.49 -13.41 40.03
CA GLU A 162 -14.71 -14.05 40.55
C GLU A 162 -14.42 -15.50 40.97
#